data_AF-A0A816GAG2-F1
#
_entry.id   AF-A0A816GAG2-F1
#
_cell.length_a   1.000
_cell.length_b   1.000
_cell.length_c   1.000
_cell.angle_alpha   90.00
_cell.angle_beta   90.00
_cell.angle_gamma   90.00
#
_symmetry.space_group_name_H-M   'P 1'
#
loop_
_entity.id
_entity.type
_entity.pdbx_description
1 polymer ?
#
loop_
_entity_poly.entity_id
_entity_poly.type
_entity_poly.pdbx_seq_one_letter_code
_entity_poly.pdbx_strand_id
1 'polypeptide(L)'
;MVFTSLPVATAITDCRPDKIISFGARLKKATLIFLGQGMSSFGVKTCGDYLYSGHTCTLILATHFINEYSPRSYHILHFLSWVFALTGMFFILAGHQHYSIDILIAWVLSSRLFIYYHTLANNRTYFQRDKNRMRIWFPFFSYFEENVKQALPNEYISPKIICEARTMLNSWFDK
;
A
#
# COMPACT_ATOMS: atom_id res chain seq x y z
N MET A 1 5.20 12.38 -27.68
CA MET A 1 4.20 12.85 -26.70
C MET A 1 4.40 12.06 -25.43
N VAL A 2 5.30 12.49 -24.55
CA VAL A 2 5.78 11.63 -23.46
C VAL A 2 5.73 12.44 -22.18
N PHE A 3 4.96 11.94 -21.22
CA PHE A 3 4.89 12.34 -19.79
C PHE A 3 3.83 13.34 -19.30
N THR A 4 3.12 14.10 -20.13
CA THR A 4 2.09 15.05 -19.62
C THR A 4 0.83 15.13 -20.49
N SER A 5 0.15 14.01 -20.74
CA SER A 5 -1.25 14.11 -21.18
C SER A 5 -2.11 14.46 -19.96
N LEU A 6 -2.66 15.68 -19.97
CA LEU A 6 -3.64 16.16 -18.98
C LEU A 6 -4.81 15.16 -18.88
N PRO A 7 -5.29 14.78 -17.68
CA PRO A 7 -6.56 14.11 -17.54
C PRO A 7 -7.61 15.03 -18.15
N VAL A 8 -8.50 14.46 -18.94
CA VAL A 8 -9.63 15.21 -19.49
C VAL A 8 -10.46 15.63 -18.28
N ALA A 9 -10.47 16.94 -18.01
CA ALA A 9 -11.34 17.50 -16.99
C ALA A 9 -12.77 17.08 -17.35
N THR A 10 -13.33 16.16 -16.57
CA THR A 10 -14.73 15.78 -16.74
C THR A 10 -15.56 17.04 -16.51
N ALA A 11 -16.44 17.35 -17.45
CA ALA A 11 -17.26 18.56 -17.50
C ALA A 11 -18.17 18.80 -16.27
N ILE A 12 -18.10 17.91 -15.27
CA ILE A 12 -18.94 17.87 -14.06
C ILE A 12 -18.26 18.57 -12.86
N THR A 13 -16.97 18.90 -12.96
CA THR A 13 -16.22 19.49 -11.83
C THR A 13 -16.12 21.02 -11.99
N ASP A 14 -17.13 21.76 -11.55
CA ASP A 14 -17.06 23.24 -11.46
C ASP A 14 -16.02 23.61 -10.38
N CYS A 15 -14.80 23.88 -10.82
CA CYS A 15 -13.69 24.22 -9.97
C CYS A 15 -13.68 25.71 -9.65
N ARG A 16 -14.30 26.07 -8.54
CA ARG A 16 -14.27 27.44 -8.00
C ARG A 16 -13.33 27.55 -6.80
N PRO A 17 -12.57 28.65 -6.68
CA PRO A 17 -11.80 28.92 -5.48
C PRO A 17 -12.76 29.08 -4.30
N ASP A 18 -12.71 28.10 -3.41
CA ASP A 18 -13.55 28.07 -2.23
C ASP A 18 -13.05 29.16 -1.26
N LYS A 19 -13.88 30.18 -1.00
CA LYS A 19 -13.57 31.27 -0.07
C LYS A 19 -13.69 30.78 1.37
N ILE A 20 -12.79 29.89 1.78
CA ILE A 20 -12.76 29.32 3.14
C ILE A 20 -11.95 30.24 4.05
N ILE A 21 -12.67 31.06 4.81
CA ILE A 21 -12.11 32.17 5.60
C ILE A 21 -11.67 31.71 7.00
N SER A 22 -12.29 30.66 7.57
CA SER A 22 -12.04 30.23 8.96
C SER A 22 -11.28 28.90 9.06
N PHE A 23 -10.46 28.76 10.11
CA PHE A 23 -9.68 27.55 10.38
C PHE A 23 -10.56 26.31 10.59
N GLY A 24 -11.67 26.45 11.31
CA GLY A 24 -12.62 25.34 11.54
C GLY A 24 -13.25 24.82 10.25
N ALA A 25 -13.57 25.70 9.30
CA ALA A 25 -14.07 25.29 8.00
C ALA A 25 -12.99 24.58 7.16
N ARG A 26 -11.72 24.97 7.29
CA ARG A 26 -10.59 24.24 6.66
C ARG A 26 -10.43 22.84 7.25
N LEU A 27 -10.50 22.71 8.57
CA LEU A 27 -10.38 21.42 9.24
C LEU A 27 -11.52 20.49 8.84
N LYS A 28 -12.77 20.99 8.83
CA LYS A 28 -13.95 20.22 8.40
C LYS A 28 -13.82 19.73 6.94
N LYS A 29 -13.29 20.57 6.05
CA LYS A 29 -13.03 20.18 4.66
C LYS A 29 -11.91 19.14 4.57
N ALA A 30 -10.82 19.31 5.31
CA ALA A 30 -9.73 18.35 5.37
C ALA A 30 -10.19 16.98 5.89
N THR A 31 -11.02 16.94 6.95
CA THR A 31 -11.58 15.70 7.48
C THR A 31 -12.50 15.01 6.47
N LEU A 32 -13.29 15.78 5.71
CA LEU A 32 -14.17 15.22 4.67
C LEU A 32 -13.35 14.62 3.52
N ILE A 33 -12.28 15.29 3.08
CA ILE A 33 -11.36 14.75 2.07
C ILE A 33 -10.68 13.48 2.57
N PHE A 34 -10.20 13.48 3.81
CA PHE A 34 -9.52 12.33 4.43
C PHE A 34 -10.44 11.12 4.54
N LEU A 35 -11.66 11.29 5.05
CA LEU A 35 -12.63 10.22 5.21
C LEU A 35 -13.15 9.70 3.85
N GLY A 36 -13.31 10.58 2.87
CA GLY A 36 -13.68 10.19 1.52
C GLY A 36 -12.52 9.66 0.67
N GLN A 37 -11.31 9.52 1.26
CA GLN A 37 -10.09 9.06 0.58
C GLN A 37 -9.80 9.79 -0.74
N GLY A 38 -10.22 11.05 -0.86
CA GLY A 38 -10.07 11.83 -2.10
C GLY A 38 -10.92 11.37 -3.29
N MET A 39 -11.87 10.45 -3.10
CA MET A 39 -12.72 9.93 -4.17
C MET A 39 -13.96 10.79 -4.40
N SER A 40 -14.25 11.07 -5.67
CA SER A 40 -15.45 11.81 -6.09
C SER A 40 -16.76 11.07 -5.75
N SER A 41 -16.74 9.73 -5.71
CA SER A 41 -17.89 8.90 -5.32
C SER A 41 -18.35 9.15 -3.88
N PHE A 42 -17.45 9.57 -2.99
CA PHE A 42 -17.77 9.94 -1.61
C PHE A 42 -18.10 11.44 -1.45
N GLY A 43 -18.37 12.13 -2.57
CA GLY A 43 -18.72 13.55 -2.59
C GLY A 43 -17.54 14.50 -2.42
N VAL A 44 -16.30 13.99 -2.42
CA VAL A 44 -15.10 14.82 -2.33
C VAL A 44 -14.86 15.52 -3.67
N LYS A 45 -14.90 16.85 -3.66
CA LYS A 45 -14.54 17.69 -4.82
C LYS A 45 -13.28 18.46 -4.50
N THR A 46 -12.19 18.09 -5.16
CA THR A 46 -10.89 18.76 -5.06
C THR A 46 -10.43 19.19 -6.44
N CYS A 47 -10.03 20.46 -6.53
CA CYS A 47 -9.57 21.11 -7.75
C CYS A 47 -8.08 21.33 -7.62
N GLY A 48 -7.32 20.33 -8.02
CA GLY A 48 -5.86 20.34 -7.99
C GLY A 48 -5.32 19.17 -8.80
N ASP A 49 -4.08 19.29 -9.24
CA ASP A 49 -3.38 18.18 -9.89
C ASP A 49 -3.10 17.10 -8.85
N TYR A 50 -3.61 15.89 -9.10
CA TYR A 50 -3.27 14.72 -8.31
C TYR A 50 -1.91 14.22 -8.81
N LEU A 51 -0.91 14.13 -7.93
CA LEU A 51 0.43 13.61 -8.26
C LEU A 51 0.62 12.15 -7.81
N TYR A 52 -0.39 11.55 -7.18
CA TYR A 52 -0.24 10.27 -6.48
C TYR A 52 -1.43 9.33 -6.72
N SER A 53 -1.14 8.10 -7.14
CA SER A 53 -2.14 7.05 -7.36
C SER A 53 -2.14 6.02 -6.23
N GLY A 54 -3.13 6.11 -5.35
CA GLY A 54 -3.35 5.11 -4.28
C GLY A 54 -3.68 3.72 -4.83
N HIS A 55 -4.46 3.64 -5.92
CA HIS A 55 -4.81 2.37 -6.58
C HIS A 55 -3.58 1.62 -7.07
N THR A 56 -2.66 2.33 -7.74
CA THR A 56 -1.40 1.76 -8.18
C THR A 56 -0.55 1.30 -6.99
N CYS A 57 -0.49 2.09 -5.91
CA CYS A 57 0.24 1.70 -4.71
C CYS A 57 -0.30 0.41 -4.11
N THR A 58 -1.63 0.28 -3.96
CA THR A 58 -2.25 -0.94 -3.44
C THR A 58 -1.97 -2.15 -4.32
N LEU A 59 -2.04 -2.02 -5.65
CA LEU A 59 -1.71 -3.11 -6.58
C LEU A 59 -0.25 -3.56 -6.43
N ILE A 60 0.69 -2.60 -6.42
CA ILE A 60 2.12 -2.90 -6.32
C ILE A 60 2.46 -3.51 -4.95
N LEU A 61 1.93 -2.97 -3.86
CA LEU A 61 2.11 -3.52 -2.52
C LEU A 61 1.53 -4.93 -2.40
N ALA A 62 0.35 -5.18 -2.96
CA ALA A 62 -0.26 -6.52 -2.97
C ALA A 62 0.60 -7.53 -3.74
N THR A 63 1.11 -7.16 -4.91
CA THR A 63 2.02 -8.01 -5.69
C THR A 63 3.33 -8.30 -4.95
N HIS A 64 3.96 -7.29 -4.35
CA HIS A 64 5.16 -7.50 -3.53
C HIS A 64 4.88 -8.39 -2.32
N PHE A 65 3.75 -8.18 -1.64
CA PHE A 65 3.33 -9.00 -0.51
C PHE A 65 3.14 -10.47 -0.90
N ILE A 66 2.43 -10.73 -2.01
CA ILE A 66 2.24 -12.09 -2.52
C ILE A 66 3.60 -12.74 -2.81
N ASN A 67 4.50 -12.04 -3.50
CA ASN A 67 5.80 -12.61 -3.86
C ASN A 67 6.72 -12.83 -2.65
N GLU A 68 6.67 -11.96 -1.65
CA GLU A 68 7.51 -12.07 -0.45
C GLU A 68 7.03 -13.18 0.49
N TYR A 69 5.73 -13.28 0.75
CA TYR A 69 5.21 -14.17 1.80
C TYR A 69 4.71 -15.52 1.31
N SER A 70 4.54 -15.72 0.00
CA SER A 70 4.17 -17.03 -0.52
C SER A 70 5.38 -17.92 -0.83
N PRO A 71 5.24 -19.26 -0.78
CA PRO A 71 6.31 -20.18 -1.11
C PRO A 71 6.89 -19.92 -2.50
N ARG A 72 8.22 -20.04 -2.63
CA ARG A 72 8.93 -19.85 -3.91
C ARG A 72 8.51 -20.83 -5.01
N SER A 73 7.89 -21.95 -4.65
CA SER A 73 7.38 -22.95 -5.60
C SER A 73 6.12 -22.50 -6.35
N TYR A 74 5.41 -21.49 -5.87
CA TYR A 74 4.16 -21.00 -6.48
C TYR A 74 4.42 -20.00 -7.61
N HIS A 75 5.22 -20.39 -8.60
CA HIS A 75 5.58 -19.54 -9.74
C HIS A 75 4.37 -19.03 -10.53
N ILE A 76 3.30 -19.83 -10.64
CA ILE A 76 2.07 -19.41 -11.33
C ILE A 76 1.37 -18.27 -10.57
N LEU A 77 1.31 -18.36 -9.24
CA LEU A 77 0.71 -17.31 -8.41
C LEU A 77 1.49 -16.00 -8.54
N HIS A 78 2.83 -16.08 -8.45
CA HIS A 78 3.71 -14.93 -8.62
C HIS A 78 3.54 -14.29 -10.00
N PHE A 79 3.55 -15.11 -11.05
CA PHE A 79 3.35 -14.65 -12.42
C PHE A 79 1.99 -13.96 -12.59
N LEU A 80 0.90 -14.60 -12.15
CA LEU A 80 -0.44 -14.02 -12.23
C LEU A 80 -0.54 -12.72 -11.44
N SER A 81 0.07 -12.63 -10.26
CA SER A 81 0.07 -11.39 -9.46
C SER A 81 0.72 -10.21 -10.17
N TRP A 82 1.78 -10.46 -10.95
CA TRP A 82 2.40 -9.44 -11.80
C TRP A 82 1.55 -9.08 -13.00
N VAL A 83 0.92 -10.06 -13.65
CA VAL A 83 -0.02 -9.82 -14.76
C VAL A 83 -1.19 -8.95 -14.27
N PHE A 84 -1.81 -9.29 -13.14
CA PHE A 84 -2.90 -8.48 -12.57
C PHE A 84 -2.46 -7.06 -12.24
N ALA A 85 -1.26 -6.85 -11.68
CA ALA A 85 -0.75 -5.52 -11.42
C ALA A 85 -0.52 -4.71 -12.70
N LEU A 86 0.09 -5.31 -13.73
CA LEU A 86 0.35 -4.63 -15.02
C LEU A 86 -0.96 -4.30 -15.74
N THR A 87 -1.89 -5.26 -15.80
CA THR A 87 -3.22 -5.05 -16.39
C THR A 87 -4.01 -4.01 -15.62
N GLY A 88 -3.95 -4.01 -14.29
CA GLY A 88 -4.58 -2.99 -13.44
C GLY A 88 -4.01 -1.59 -13.70
N MET A 89 -2.69 -1.45 -13.77
CA MET A 89 -2.04 -0.17 -14.12
C MET A 89 -2.43 0.30 -15.53
N PHE A 90 -2.54 -0.62 -16.49
CA PHE A 90 -3.02 -0.29 -17.83
C PHE A 90 -4.45 0.27 -17.81
N PHE A 91 -5.38 -0.37 -17.09
CA PHE A 91 -6.75 0.13 -16.98
C PHE A 91 -6.85 1.47 -16.23
N ILE A 92 -5.99 1.72 -15.24
CA ILE A 92 -5.89 3.02 -14.57
C ILE A 92 -5.49 4.12 -15.55
N LEU A 93 -4.52 3.86 -16.44
CA LEU A 93 -4.14 4.79 -17.52
C LEU A 93 -5.26 4.97 -18.54
N ALA A 94 -5.90 3.87 -18.94
CA ALA A 94 -6.99 3.88 -19.91
C ALA A 94 -8.23 4.65 -19.40
N GLY A 95 -8.42 4.73 -18.08
CA GLY A 95 -9.45 5.56 -17.46
C GLY A 95 -9.22 7.06 -17.62
N HIS A 96 -8.04 7.50 -18.07
CA HIS A 96 -7.64 8.91 -18.23
C HIS A 96 -7.84 9.77 -16.95
N GLN A 97 -7.98 9.14 -15.79
CA GLN A 97 -8.17 9.80 -14.50
C GLN A 97 -6.84 10.09 -13.78
N HIS A 98 -5.78 9.37 -14.13
CA HIS A 98 -4.46 9.49 -13.54
C HIS A 98 -3.42 9.81 -14.61
N TYR A 99 -2.45 10.64 -14.26
CA TYR A 99 -1.30 10.88 -15.12
C TYR A 99 -0.38 9.65 -15.10
N SER A 100 0.37 9.44 -16.18
CA SER A 100 1.39 8.39 -16.20
C SER A 100 2.50 8.63 -15.17
N ILE A 101 2.77 9.89 -14.81
CA ILE A 101 3.71 10.24 -13.74
C ILE A 101 3.21 9.75 -12.36
N ASP A 102 1.91 9.79 -12.10
CA ASP A 102 1.31 9.34 -10.83
C ASP A 102 1.59 7.85 -10.60
N ILE A 103 1.50 7.06 -11.67
CA ILE A 103 1.75 5.63 -11.66
C ILE A 103 3.23 5.34 -11.48
N LEU A 104 4.10 6.08 -12.16
CA LEU A 104 5.55 5.92 -12.03
C LEU A 104 6.01 6.21 -10.60
N ILE A 105 5.56 7.33 -10.03
CA ILE A 105 5.87 7.72 -8.64
C ILE A 105 5.32 6.67 -7.67
N ALA A 106 4.06 6.24 -7.85
CA ALA A 106 3.44 5.21 -7.03
C ALA A 106 4.23 3.89 -7.04
N TRP A 107 4.66 3.43 -8.23
CA TRP A 107 5.44 2.21 -8.37
C TRP A 107 6.80 2.32 -7.69
N VAL A 108 7.55 3.42 -7.94
CA VAL A 108 8.87 3.65 -7.34
C VAL A 108 8.76 3.74 -5.82
N LEU A 109 7.86 4.59 -5.30
CA LEU A 109 7.73 4.80 -3.88
C LEU A 109 7.29 3.53 -3.15
N SER A 110 6.27 2.83 -3.66
CA SER A 110 5.77 1.59 -3.04
C SER A 110 6.83 0.50 -3.02
N SER A 111 7.55 0.30 -4.13
CA SER A 111 8.60 -0.72 -4.21
C SER A 111 9.78 -0.40 -3.29
N ARG A 112 10.20 0.87 -3.22
CA ARG A 112 11.30 1.28 -2.35
C ARG A 112 10.94 1.18 -0.88
N LEU A 113 9.76 1.65 -0.48
CA LEU A 113 9.28 1.50 0.88
C LEU A 113 9.20 0.03 1.29
N PHE A 114 8.67 -0.84 0.43
CA PHE A 114 8.58 -2.27 0.69
C PHE A 114 9.96 -2.90 0.90
N ILE A 115 10.91 -2.65 -0.01
CA ILE A 115 12.27 -3.21 0.08
C ILE A 115 13.00 -2.66 1.30
N TYR A 116 12.91 -1.36 1.58
CA TYR A 116 13.58 -0.76 2.74
C TYR A 116 13.03 -1.29 4.06
N TYR A 117 11.71 -1.47 4.16
CA TYR A 117 11.09 -2.12 5.31
C TYR A 117 11.66 -3.53 5.53
N HIS A 118 11.61 -4.39 4.50
CA HIS A 118 12.03 -5.79 4.63
C HIS A 118 13.55 -5.93 4.81
N THR A 119 14.34 -5.05 4.20
CA THR A 119 15.80 -5.01 4.41
C THR A 119 16.11 -4.73 5.88
N LEU A 120 15.39 -3.81 6.51
CA LEU A 120 15.60 -3.45 7.90
C LEU A 120 15.04 -4.51 8.87
N ALA A 121 13.86 -5.07 8.58
CA ALA A 121 13.24 -6.13 9.37
C ALA A 121 14.09 -7.42 9.38
N ASN A 122 14.66 -7.78 8.23
CA ASN A 122 15.46 -8.99 8.07
C ASN A 122 16.90 -8.82 8.59
N ASN A 123 17.48 -7.61 8.55
CA ASN A 123 18.84 -7.34 9.03
C ASN A 123 18.85 -6.61 10.39
N ARG A 124 18.66 -7.39 11.46
CA ARG A 124 18.60 -6.92 12.86
C ARG A 124 19.85 -6.18 13.34
N THR A 125 21.02 -6.43 12.77
CA THR A 125 22.28 -5.78 13.15
C THR A 125 22.25 -4.26 12.97
N TYR A 126 21.58 -3.78 11.92
CA TYR A 126 21.39 -2.34 11.70
C TYR A 126 20.39 -1.74 12.69
N PHE A 127 19.30 -2.45 12.99
CA PHE A 127 18.28 -1.96 13.93
C PHE A 127 18.77 -1.90 15.37
N GLN A 128 19.49 -2.92 15.85
CA GLN A 128 19.96 -3.00 17.24
C GLN A 128 21.08 -1.99 17.53
N ARG A 129 21.97 -1.75 16.57
CA ARG A 129 23.11 -0.85 16.74
C ARG A 129 22.68 0.60 17.02
N ASP A 130 21.59 1.04 16.40
CA ASP A 130 21.10 2.42 16.45
C ASP A 130 19.64 2.53 16.96
N LYS A 131 19.26 1.71 17.95
CA LYS A 131 17.87 1.61 18.46
C LYS A 131 17.23 2.96 18.79
N ASN A 132 17.97 3.88 19.43
CA ASN A 132 17.45 5.21 19.79
C ASN A 132 17.18 6.08 18.55
N ARG A 133 18.08 6.07 17.57
CA ARG A 133 17.92 6.84 16.34
C ARG A 133 16.78 6.27 15.50
N MET A 134 16.68 4.95 15.39
CA MET A 134 15.61 4.28 14.67
C MET A 134 14.24 4.55 15.29
N ARG A 135 14.15 4.67 16.62
CA ARG A 135 12.89 5.03 17.31
C ARG A 135 12.41 6.45 16.98
N ILE A 136 13.33 7.38 16.78
CA ILE A 136 13.02 8.78 16.45
C ILE A 136 12.63 8.92 14.97
N TRP A 137 13.42 8.34 14.07
CA TRP A 137 13.19 8.46 12.62
C TRP A 137 12.11 7.53 12.09
N PHE A 138 11.95 6.35 12.69
CA PHE A 138 10.98 5.32 12.29
C PHE A 138 10.21 4.78 13.50
N PRO A 139 9.35 5.59 14.13
CA PRO A 139 8.61 5.20 15.33
C PRO A 139 7.69 4.01 15.08
N PHE A 140 6.99 3.99 13.94
CA PHE A 140 6.10 2.88 13.56
C PHE A 140 6.85 1.58 13.35
N PHE A 141 7.97 1.61 12.62
CA PHE A 141 8.81 0.42 12.41
C PHE A 141 9.28 -0.14 13.75
N SER A 142 9.79 0.73 14.63
CA SER A 142 10.29 0.34 15.95
C SER A 142 9.19 -0.27 16.82
N TYR A 143 7.95 0.22 16.71
CA TYR A 143 6.80 -0.32 17.44
C TYR A 143 6.38 -1.70 16.92
N PHE A 144 6.28 -1.88 15.59
CA PHE A 144 5.83 -3.15 15.01
C PHE A 144 6.88 -4.26 15.14
N GLU A 145 8.17 -3.94 15.05
CA GLU A 145 9.25 -4.94 15.00
C GLU A 145 9.97 -5.18 16.35
N GLU A 146 9.50 -4.57 17.46
CA GLU A 146 10.15 -4.66 18.78
C GLU A 146 10.27 -6.10 19.30
N ASN A 147 9.22 -6.92 19.11
CA ASN A 147 9.11 -8.26 19.70
C ASN A 147 9.35 -9.42 18.71
N VAL A 148 9.59 -9.12 17.44
CA VAL A 148 9.83 -10.13 16.41
C VAL A 148 11.27 -10.64 16.53
N LYS A 149 11.49 -11.94 16.70
CA LYS A 149 12.84 -12.50 16.94
C LYS A 149 13.54 -12.97 15.66
N GLN A 150 12.78 -13.32 14.63
CA GLN A 150 13.26 -13.90 13.38
C GLN A 150 12.41 -13.40 12.21
N ALA A 151 13.00 -13.36 11.01
CA ALA A 151 12.26 -13.11 9.78
C ALA A 151 11.10 -14.12 9.64
N LEU A 152 9.95 -13.65 9.15
CA LEU A 152 8.77 -14.48 8.96
C LEU A 152 9.09 -15.56 7.92
N PRO A 153 8.81 -16.84 8.21
CA PRO A 153 8.99 -17.90 7.23
C PRO A 153 7.97 -17.72 6.09
N ASN A 154 8.38 -18.04 4.87
CA ASN A 154 7.52 -18.01 3.67
C ASN A 154 6.60 -19.23 3.61
N GLU A 155 5.89 -19.49 4.70
CA GLU A 155 4.97 -20.60 4.86
C GLU A 155 3.55 -20.04 4.90
N TYR A 156 2.79 -20.31 3.83
CA TYR A 156 1.36 -19.99 3.84
C TYR A 156 0.66 -21.01 4.74
N ILE A 157 0.15 -20.57 5.89
CA ILE A 157 -0.70 -21.43 6.71
C ILE A 157 -2.03 -21.57 5.97
N SER A 158 -2.17 -22.63 5.18
CA SER A 158 -3.44 -22.90 4.53
C SER A 158 -4.50 -23.16 5.61
N PRO A 159 -5.78 -22.79 5.40
CA PRO A 159 -6.85 -23.09 6.35
C PRO A 159 -6.95 -24.58 6.70
N LYS A 160 -6.51 -25.46 5.78
CA LYS A 160 -6.42 -26.91 6.01
C LYS A 160 -5.35 -27.25 7.05
N ILE A 161 -4.17 -26.63 6.97
CA ILE A 161 -3.08 -26.82 7.95
C ILE A 161 -3.52 -26.31 9.33
N ILE A 162 -4.30 -25.23 9.42
CA ILE A 162 -4.88 -24.77 10.70
C ILE A 162 -5.86 -25.80 11.26
N CYS A 163 -6.71 -26.36 10.40
CA CYS A 163 -7.69 -27.37 10.80
C CYS A 163 -6.99 -28.65 11.30
N GLU A 164 -5.96 -29.11 10.59
CA GLU A 164 -5.13 -30.27 10.97
C GLU A 164 -4.32 -30.02 12.24
N ALA A 165 -3.69 -28.84 12.39
CA ALA A 165 -2.98 -28.48 13.61
C ALA A 165 -3.93 -28.39 14.82
N ARG A 166 -5.16 -27.91 14.62
CA ARG A 166 -6.19 -27.84 15.66
C ARG A 166 -6.69 -29.23 16.07
N THR A 167 -6.90 -30.14 15.13
CA THR A 167 -7.29 -31.52 15.46
C THR A 167 -6.15 -32.29 16.15
N MET A 168 -4.89 -32.04 15.78
CA MET A 168 -3.72 -32.61 16.45
C MET A 168 -3.49 -32.03 17.86
N LEU A 169 -3.78 -30.75 18.08
CA LEU A 169 -3.71 -30.14 19.42
C LEU A 169 -4.82 -30.68 20.33
N ASN A 170 -6.04 -30.79 19.83
CA ASN A 170 -7.16 -31.31 20.62
C ASN A 170 -6.92 -32.78 21.05
N SER A 171 -6.33 -33.61 20.18
CA SER A 171 -6.00 -35.01 20.53
C SER A 171 -4.87 -35.16 21.55
N TRP A 172 -4.06 -34.11 21.76
CA TRP A 172 -3.02 -34.07 22.79
C TRP A 172 -3.55 -33.66 24.17
N PHE A 173 -4.64 -32.89 24.23
CA PHE A 173 -5.27 -32.46 25.48
C PHE A 173 -6.38 -33.40 25.97
N ASP A 174 -6.86 -34.31 25.11
CA ASP A 174 -7.83 -35.36 25.46
C ASP A 174 -7.18 -36.67 26.01
N LYS A 175 -5.90 -36.64 26.38
CA LYS A 175 -5.19 -37.70 27.12
C LYS A 175 -4.70 -37.17 28.47
#